data_AF-A0A1G5HQL9-F1
#
_entry.id   AF-A0A1G5HQL9-F1
#
_cell.length_a   1.000
_cell.length_b   1.000
_cell.length_c   1.000
_cell.angle_alpha   90.00
_cell.angle_beta   90.00
_cell.angle_gamma   90.00
#
_symmetry.space_group_name_H-M   'P 1'
#
loop_
_entity.id
_entity.type
_entity.pdbx_description
1 polymer ?
#
loop_
_entity_poly.entity_id
_entity_poly.type
_entity_poly.pdbx_seq_one_letter_code
_entity_poly.pdbx_strand_id
1 'polypeptide(L)'
;MRRKEFSVEEEQEIITFLDQCSFGFLGTVSPDGEPRVTPLNFVYMDGCFYFHGSLAGEKMKQIKQHSSVSFTVAEEFSLIPSFFSDPELACPATSFFKSVMASGLAERVEDLDIKGKVLQRFMEKLQPQGGYVPIDAQDSRYTGRLKAVAVVRIVPDRLSAKFKFGQNLTPERFDHISGELHKRNEGRDHETAEMMRKYCPYHQE
;
A
#
# COMPACT_ATOMS: atom_id res chain seq x y z
N MET A 1 10.82 -13.92 -1.33
CA MET A 1 11.45 -12.85 -0.52
C MET A 1 12.70 -13.38 0.18
N ARG A 2 13.79 -12.61 0.27
CA ARG A 2 15.08 -13.06 0.88
C ARG A 2 15.01 -13.33 2.39
N ARG A 3 14.36 -12.43 3.14
CA ARG A 3 14.19 -12.49 4.60
C ARG A 3 12.74 -12.81 4.91
N LYS A 4 12.45 -14.07 5.25
CA LYS A 4 11.08 -14.58 5.45
C LYS A 4 10.46 -14.12 6.76
N GLU A 5 11.29 -13.76 7.74
CA GLU A 5 10.88 -13.25 9.05
C GLU A 5 10.13 -11.90 8.98
N PHE A 6 10.13 -11.23 7.83
CA PHE A 6 9.35 -10.02 7.57
C PHE A 6 8.12 -10.27 6.70
N SER A 7 7.88 -11.50 6.27
CA SER A 7 6.73 -11.87 5.46
C SER A 7 5.48 -11.83 6.29
N VAL A 8 4.44 -11.23 5.74
CA VAL A 8 3.09 -11.26 6.31
C VAL A 8 2.19 -11.96 5.32
N GLU A 9 1.53 -13.00 5.80
CA GLU A 9 0.57 -13.82 5.04
C GLU A 9 -0.87 -13.64 5.55
N GLU A 10 -1.04 -13.02 6.72
CA GLU A 10 -2.35 -12.72 7.30
C GLU A 10 -3.07 -11.66 6.47
N GLU A 11 -4.12 -12.08 5.78
CA GLU A 11 -4.85 -11.27 4.80
C GLU A 11 -5.43 -10.01 5.45
N GLN A 12 -5.98 -10.13 6.66
CA GLN A 12 -6.61 -9.00 7.34
C GLN A 12 -5.59 -7.89 7.67
N GLU A 13 -4.33 -8.22 7.96
CA GLU A 13 -3.29 -7.22 8.19
C GLU A 13 -2.87 -6.50 6.91
N ILE A 14 -2.81 -7.23 5.80
CA ILE A 14 -2.53 -6.67 4.48
C ILE A 14 -3.64 -5.71 4.09
N ILE A 15 -4.90 -6.11 4.23
CA ILE A 15 -6.08 -5.26 3.96
C ILE A 15 -6.04 -4.00 4.83
N THR A 16 -5.82 -4.16 6.14
CA THR A 16 -5.77 -3.03 7.07
C THR A 16 -4.70 -2.01 6.68
N PHE A 17 -3.51 -2.48 6.30
CA PHE A 17 -2.44 -1.59 5.82
C PHE A 17 -2.82 -0.90 4.50
N LEU A 18 -3.36 -1.65 3.54
CA LEU A 18 -3.77 -1.09 2.24
C LEU A 18 -4.90 -0.06 2.37
N ASP A 19 -5.80 -0.22 3.33
CA ASP A 19 -6.89 0.74 3.61
C ASP A 19 -6.38 2.04 4.25
N GLN A 20 -5.26 1.99 4.99
CA GLN A 20 -4.64 3.19 5.59
C GLN A 20 -3.89 4.05 4.56
N CYS A 21 -3.32 3.45 3.51
CA CYS A 21 -2.53 4.20 2.52
C CYS A 21 -3.42 4.81 1.43
N SER A 22 -3.43 6.14 1.28
CA SER A 22 -4.28 6.84 0.29
C SER A 22 -3.85 6.62 -1.17
N PHE A 23 -2.56 6.39 -1.41
CA PHE A 23 -2.00 6.20 -2.75
C PHE A 23 -0.95 5.08 -2.78
N GLY A 24 -0.65 4.61 -3.99
CA GLY A 24 0.41 3.65 -4.29
C GLY A 24 1.08 3.99 -5.62
N PHE A 25 2.01 3.15 -6.03
CA PHE A 25 2.87 3.34 -7.18
C PHE A 25 2.58 2.26 -8.22
N LEU A 26 1.98 2.67 -9.34
CA LEU A 26 1.73 1.81 -10.50
C LEU A 26 2.97 1.78 -11.39
N GLY A 27 3.57 0.62 -11.56
CA GLY A 27 4.59 0.35 -12.57
C GLY A 27 3.95 -0.13 -13.88
N THR A 28 4.24 0.57 -14.96
CA THR A 28 3.89 0.18 -16.34
C THR A 28 5.15 0.14 -17.20
N VAL A 29 5.05 -0.49 -18.36
CA VAL A 29 6.10 -0.48 -19.39
C VAL A 29 5.48 0.05 -20.67
N SER A 30 6.17 1.01 -21.30
CA SER A 30 5.76 1.54 -22.60
C SER A 30 5.98 0.52 -23.73
N PRO A 31 5.38 0.72 -24.91
CA PRO A 31 5.57 -0.20 -26.05
C PRO A 31 7.01 -0.33 -26.53
N ASP A 32 7.82 0.70 -26.34
CA ASP A 32 9.25 0.75 -26.62
C ASP A 32 10.12 0.21 -25.46
N GLY A 33 9.49 -0.27 -24.38
CA GLY A 33 10.17 -0.93 -23.26
C GLY A 33 10.60 0.02 -22.13
N GLU A 34 10.20 1.29 -22.14
CA GLU A 34 10.54 2.26 -21.10
C GLU A 34 9.69 2.01 -19.84
N PRO A 35 10.33 1.79 -18.66
CA PRO A 35 9.60 1.62 -17.42
C PRO A 35 9.07 2.97 -16.91
N ARG A 36 7.83 2.97 -16.41
CA ARG A 36 7.20 4.17 -15.85
C ARG A 36 6.56 3.86 -14.50
N VAL A 37 6.71 4.77 -13.55
CA VAL A 37 6.07 4.68 -12.23
C VAL A 37 5.14 5.86 -12.06
N THR A 38 3.87 5.57 -11.80
CA THR A 38 2.82 6.59 -11.60
C THR A 38 2.25 6.48 -10.20
N PRO A 39 2.43 7.48 -9.32
CA PRO A 39 1.70 7.54 -8.06
C PRO A 39 0.22 7.83 -8.34
N LEU A 40 -0.68 7.07 -7.72
CA LEU A 40 -2.11 7.25 -7.86
C LEU A 40 -2.89 6.73 -6.65
N ASN A 41 -4.07 7.31 -6.41
CA ASN A 41 -4.96 6.83 -5.38
C ASN A 41 -5.53 5.46 -5.76
N PHE A 42 -5.66 4.58 -4.78
CA PHE A 42 -6.20 3.24 -4.98
C PHE A 42 -7.16 2.82 -3.87
N VAL A 43 -8.01 1.85 -4.19
CA VAL A 43 -8.73 1.03 -3.20
C VAL A 43 -8.40 -0.43 -3.42
N TYR A 44 -8.42 -1.21 -2.35
CA TYR A 44 -8.26 -2.66 -2.41
C TYR A 44 -9.56 -3.32 -1.95
N MET A 45 -10.15 -4.17 -2.79
CA MET A 45 -11.38 -4.90 -2.47
C MET A 45 -11.46 -6.17 -3.30
N ASP A 46 -12.02 -7.24 -2.73
CA ASP A 46 -12.21 -8.53 -3.41
C ASP A 46 -10.91 -9.05 -4.06
N GLY A 47 -9.79 -8.95 -3.33
CA GLY A 47 -8.47 -9.41 -3.79
C GLY A 47 -7.81 -8.53 -4.86
N CYS A 48 -8.46 -7.45 -5.31
CA CYS A 48 -8.00 -6.64 -6.44
C CYS A 48 -7.69 -5.19 -6.04
N PHE A 49 -6.72 -4.59 -6.74
CA PHE A 49 -6.48 -3.14 -6.64
C PHE A 49 -7.30 -2.42 -7.70
N TYR A 50 -7.90 -1.30 -7.33
CA TYR A 50 -8.61 -0.45 -8.27
C TYR A 50 -8.09 0.96 -8.23
N PHE A 51 -8.00 1.58 -9.41
CA PHE A 51 -7.76 3.00 -9.54
C PHE A 51 -8.68 3.63 -10.58
N HIS A 52 -8.83 4.95 -10.51
CA HIS A 52 -9.62 5.70 -11.47
C HIS A 52 -8.79 6.77 -12.18
N GLY A 53 -9.32 7.31 -13.27
CA GLY A 53 -8.71 8.44 -13.97
C GLY A 53 -9.38 8.75 -15.29
N SER A 54 -8.70 9.54 -16.13
CA SER A 54 -9.16 9.87 -17.48
C SER A 54 -9.27 8.62 -18.36
N LEU A 55 -10.29 8.62 -19.24
CA LEU A 55 -10.52 7.57 -20.25
C LEU A 55 -9.37 7.41 -21.25
N ALA A 56 -8.61 8.48 -21.44
CA ALA A 56 -7.46 8.55 -22.33
C ALA A 56 -6.25 9.14 -21.60
N GLY A 57 -5.07 8.79 -22.09
CA GLY A 57 -3.80 9.22 -21.55
C GLY A 57 -2.74 8.16 -21.79
N GLU A 58 -1.48 8.53 -21.57
CA GLU A 58 -0.33 7.65 -21.76
C GLU A 58 -0.47 6.33 -20.99
N LYS A 59 -0.77 6.41 -19.68
CA LYS A 59 -1.12 5.27 -18.81
C LYS A 59 -2.11 4.30 -19.47
N MET A 60 -3.22 4.82 -20.01
CA MET A 60 -4.28 3.98 -20.56
C MET A 60 -3.86 3.33 -21.88
N LYS A 61 -3.03 4.01 -22.69
CA LYS A 61 -2.44 3.42 -23.90
C LYS A 61 -1.49 2.26 -23.55
N GLN A 62 -0.61 2.49 -22.58
CA GLN A 62 0.35 1.49 -22.09
C GLN A 62 -0.38 0.24 -21.59
N ILE A 63 -1.37 0.39 -20.68
CA ILE A 63 -2.15 -0.74 -20.15
C ILE A 63 -2.90 -1.50 -21.25
N LYS A 64 -3.43 -0.78 -22.25
CA LYS A 64 -4.14 -1.42 -23.37
C LYS A 64 -3.21 -2.27 -24.25
N GLN A 65 -1.94 -1.89 -24.37
CA GLN A 65 -0.94 -2.61 -25.16
C GLN A 65 -0.27 -3.73 -24.35
N HIS A 66 0.01 -3.47 -23.08
CA HIS A 66 0.62 -4.37 -22.12
C HIS A 66 -0.13 -4.30 -20.78
N SER A 67 -1.00 -5.28 -20.54
CA SER A 67 -1.80 -5.35 -19.31
C SER A 67 -0.98 -5.76 -18.09
N SER A 68 0.21 -6.34 -18.26
CA SER A 68 1.08 -6.69 -17.13
C SER A 68 1.62 -5.44 -16.44
N VAL A 69 1.32 -5.31 -15.16
CA VAL A 69 1.69 -4.18 -14.32
C VAL A 69 2.24 -4.64 -12.97
N SER A 70 2.98 -3.75 -12.32
CA SER A 70 3.28 -3.87 -10.89
C SER A 70 2.55 -2.79 -10.12
N PHE A 71 2.17 -3.08 -8.87
CA PHE A 71 1.61 -2.09 -7.97
C PHE A 71 2.28 -2.20 -6.61
N THR A 72 2.82 -1.10 -6.10
CA THR A 72 3.52 -1.07 -4.82
C THR A 72 2.89 -0.05 -3.90
N VAL A 73 2.69 -0.43 -2.65
CA VAL A 73 2.28 0.45 -1.56
C VAL A 73 3.34 0.30 -0.47
N ALA A 74 3.84 1.41 0.06
CA ALA A 74 4.86 1.38 1.10
C ALA A 74 4.74 2.59 2.01
N GLU A 75 5.08 2.39 3.28
CA GLU A 75 5.03 3.43 4.31
C GLU A 75 6.20 3.25 5.27
N GLU A 76 7.01 4.29 5.44
CA GLU A 76 8.05 4.32 6.48
C GLU A 76 7.40 4.65 7.83
N PHE A 77 7.80 3.90 8.84
CA PHE A 77 7.37 4.11 10.22
C PHE A 77 8.41 4.96 10.93
N SER A 78 9.62 4.43 11.12
CA SER A 78 10.74 5.20 11.68
C SER A 78 12.05 4.84 10.99
N LEU A 79 12.90 5.85 10.80
CA LEU A 79 14.33 5.67 10.58
C LEU A 79 15.01 5.34 11.91
N ILE A 80 15.75 4.24 11.94
CA ILE A 80 16.58 3.78 13.05
C ILE A 80 18.01 4.20 12.74
N PRO A 81 18.53 5.25 13.38
CA PRO A 81 19.89 5.69 13.15
C PRO A 81 20.89 4.66 13.68
N SER A 82 22.09 4.64 13.12
CA SER A 82 23.09 3.65 13.50
C SER A 82 23.52 3.74 14.96
N PHE A 83 23.52 4.95 15.54
CA PHE A 83 23.87 5.21 16.94
C PHE A 83 22.88 4.63 17.96
N PHE A 84 21.74 4.07 17.53
CA PHE A 84 20.92 3.19 18.37
C PHE A 84 21.51 1.78 18.54
N SER A 85 22.60 1.46 17.86
CA SER A 85 23.26 0.15 17.94
C SER A 85 24.77 0.28 18.09
N ASP A 86 25.37 1.27 17.45
CA ASP A 86 26.81 1.50 17.51
C ASP A 86 27.11 3.01 17.38
N PRO A 87 27.83 3.62 18.33
CA PRO A 87 28.08 5.06 18.35
C PRO A 87 29.01 5.53 17.22
N GLU A 88 29.79 4.64 16.60
CA GLU A 88 30.78 4.98 15.58
C GLU A 88 30.41 4.43 14.19
N LEU A 89 29.92 3.19 14.11
CA LEU A 89 29.63 2.52 12.85
C LEU A 89 28.31 2.98 12.24
N ALA A 90 28.32 3.35 10.95
CA ALA A 90 27.11 3.76 10.22
C ALA A 90 26.25 2.58 9.71
N CYS A 91 26.85 1.39 9.52
CA CYS A 91 26.21 0.24 8.90
C CYS A 91 24.88 -0.25 9.55
N PRO A 92 24.68 -0.14 10.88
CA PRO A 92 23.43 -0.59 11.52
C PRO A 92 22.20 0.26 11.18
N ALA A 93 22.36 1.44 10.57
CA ALA A 93 21.23 2.30 10.23
C ALA A 93 20.21 1.57 9.33
N THR A 94 18.92 1.74 9.62
CA THR A 94 17.87 1.03 8.89
C THR A 94 16.52 1.72 9.04
N SER A 95 15.56 1.43 8.15
CA SER A 95 14.16 1.85 8.35
C SER A 95 13.29 0.68 8.78
N PHE A 96 12.33 0.96 9.66
CA PHE A 96 11.16 0.13 9.90
C PHE A 96 10.00 0.64 9.05
N PHE A 97 9.29 -0.29 8.42
CA PHE A 97 8.33 0.03 7.37
C PHE A 97 7.34 -1.10 7.14
N LYS A 98 6.27 -0.77 6.43
CA LYS A 98 5.36 -1.72 5.80
C LYS A 98 5.38 -1.55 4.29
N SER A 99 5.27 -2.64 3.54
CA SER A 99 5.10 -2.59 2.09
C SER A 99 4.30 -3.77 1.58
N VAL A 100 3.50 -3.54 0.55
CA VAL A 100 2.80 -4.55 -0.25
C VAL A 100 3.17 -4.34 -1.70
N MET A 101 3.58 -5.41 -2.37
CA MET A 101 3.91 -5.43 -3.79
C MET A 101 3.05 -6.47 -4.50
N ALA A 102 2.41 -6.06 -5.58
CA ALA A 102 1.64 -6.90 -6.47
C ALA A 102 2.23 -6.90 -7.88
N SER A 103 2.20 -8.05 -8.54
CA SER A 103 2.33 -8.20 -9.99
C SER A 103 1.02 -8.78 -10.49
N GLY A 104 0.51 -8.28 -11.61
CA GLY A 104 -0.80 -8.68 -12.09
C GLY A 104 -1.18 -8.09 -13.44
N LEU A 105 -2.43 -8.35 -13.82
CA LEU A 105 -3.01 -7.84 -15.06
C LEU A 105 -3.96 -6.67 -14.76
N ALA A 106 -3.73 -5.54 -15.43
CA ALA A 106 -4.61 -4.39 -15.43
C ALA A 106 -5.64 -4.47 -16.56
N GLU A 107 -6.91 -4.28 -16.21
CA GLU A 107 -8.03 -4.28 -17.15
C GLU A 107 -9.04 -3.19 -16.80
N ARG A 108 -9.75 -2.71 -17.82
CA ARG A 108 -10.74 -1.66 -17.63
C ARG A 108 -12.07 -2.25 -17.17
N VAL A 109 -12.67 -1.60 -16.18
CA VAL A 109 -14.02 -1.95 -15.69
C VAL A 109 -15.05 -1.18 -16.51
N GLU A 110 -15.92 -1.90 -17.22
CA GLU A 110 -17.00 -1.31 -18.01
C GLU A 110 -18.36 -1.32 -17.30
N ASP A 111 -18.58 -2.29 -16.40
CA ASP A 111 -19.80 -2.42 -15.62
C ASP A 111 -20.00 -1.19 -14.69
N LEU A 112 -21.13 -0.50 -14.83
CA LEU A 112 -21.41 0.72 -14.08
C LEU A 112 -21.65 0.46 -12.59
N ASP A 113 -22.25 -0.66 -12.23
CA ASP A 113 -22.50 -1.02 -10.83
C ASP A 113 -21.17 -1.30 -10.11
N ILE A 114 -20.22 -1.99 -10.77
CA ILE A 114 -18.87 -2.18 -10.23
C ILE A 114 -18.14 -0.83 -10.10
N LYS A 115 -18.21 0.03 -11.12
CA LYS A 115 -17.59 1.38 -11.05
C LYS A 115 -18.16 2.21 -9.92
N GLY A 116 -19.47 2.19 -9.73
CA GLY A 116 -20.16 2.87 -8.64
C GLY A 116 -19.63 2.41 -7.28
N LYS A 117 -19.58 1.09 -7.05
CA LYS A 117 -19.03 0.49 -5.82
C LYS A 117 -17.57 0.90 -5.58
N VAL A 118 -16.71 0.78 -6.59
CA VAL A 118 -15.28 1.15 -6.47
C VAL A 118 -15.13 2.63 -6.11
N LEU A 119 -15.84 3.52 -6.80
CA LEU A 119 -15.75 4.95 -6.55
C LEU A 119 -16.38 5.33 -5.20
N GLN A 120 -17.41 4.62 -4.75
CA GLN A 120 -17.94 4.75 -3.40
C GLN A 120 -16.89 4.34 -2.35
N ARG A 121 -16.19 3.22 -2.54
CA ARG A 121 -15.08 2.79 -1.67
C ARG A 121 -13.95 3.82 -1.61
N PHE A 122 -13.69 4.52 -2.73
CA PHE A 122 -12.74 5.64 -2.73
C PHE A 122 -13.19 6.76 -1.80
N MET A 123 -14.47 7.11 -1.81
CA MET A 123 -15.01 8.15 -0.94
C MET A 123 -14.95 7.75 0.53
N GLU A 124 -15.27 6.50 0.86
CA GLU A 124 -15.15 5.97 2.23
C GLU A 124 -13.70 6.02 2.73
N LYS A 125 -12.74 5.72 1.86
CA LYS A 125 -11.31 5.73 2.19
C LYS A 125 -10.73 7.15 2.31
N LEU A 126 -11.06 8.04 1.37
CA LEU A 126 -10.41 9.35 1.23
C LEU A 126 -11.18 10.50 1.90
N GLN A 127 -12.48 10.32 2.11
CA GLN A 127 -13.37 11.29 2.74
C GLN A 127 -14.31 10.58 3.75
N PRO A 128 -13.77 9.88 4.77
CA PRO A 128 -14.57 9.08 5.71
C PRO A 128 -15.61 9.89 6.50
N GLN A 129 -15.42 11.20 6.63
CA GLN A 129 -16.37 12.11 7.28
C GLN A 129 -17.70 12.28 6.50
N GLY A 130 -17.79 11.77 5.28
CA GLY A 130 -18.98 11.92 4.44
C GLY A 130 -19.13 13.34 3.91
N GLY A 131 -20.37 13.85 3.84
CA GLY A 131 -20.69 15.15 3.23
C GLY A 131 -20.97 15.07 1.72
N TYR A 132 -21.21 13.87 1.21
CA TYR A 132 -21.60 13.59 -0.16
C TYR A 132 -22.80 12.63 -0.17
N VAL A 133 -23.55 12.65 -1.26
CA VAL A 133 -24.55 11.60 -1.53
C VAL A 133 -23.79 10.35 -1.97
N PRO A 134 -24.05 9.16 -1.39
CA PRO A 134 -23.40 7.92 -1.81
C PRO A 134 -23.47 7.69 -3.31
N ILE A 135 -22.38 7.19 -3.90
CA ILE A 135 -22.32 6.90 -5.34
C ILE A 135 -23.08 5.62 -5.63
N ASP A 136 -24.15 5.76 -6.41
CA ASP A 136 -24.98 4.66 -6.92
C ASP A 136 -25.06 4.78 -8.44
N ALA A 137 -24.92 3.66 -9.15
CA ALA A 137 -24.99 3.61 -10.60
C ALA A 137 -26.39 3.89 -11.16
N GLN A 138 -27.42 3.60 -10.37
CA GLN A 138 -28.83 3.85 -10.70
C GLN A 138 -29.25 5.30 -10.44
N ASP A 139 -28.44 6.07 -9.71
CA ASP A 139 -28.68 7.49 -9.50
C ASP A 139 -28.30 8.30 -10.75
N SER A 140 -29.30 8.92 -11.38
CA SER A 140 -29.15 9.76 -12.56
C SER A 140 -28.11 10.89 -12.43
N ARG A 141 -27.82 11.35 -11.21
CA ARG A 141 -26.77 12.35 -10.92
C ARG A 141 -25.35 11.81 -11.15
N TYR A 142 -25.18 10.49 -11.05
CA TYR A 142 -23.89 9.81 -11.18
C TYR A 142 -23.76 9.01 -12.47
N THR A 143 -24.82 8.43 -13.03
CA THR A 143 -24.74 7.54 -14.20
C THR A 143 -23.90 8.14 -15.36
N GLY A 144 -24.12 9.42 -15.71
CA GLY A 144 -23.34 10.09 -16.75
C GLY A 144 -21.85 10.25 -16.41
N ARG A 145 -21.55 10.57 -15.15
CA ARG A 145 -20.18 10.73 -14.63
C ARG A 145 -19.44 9.40 -14.57
N LEU A 146 -20.14 8.34 -14.16
CA LEU A 146 -19.62 6.98 -14.16
C LEU A 146 -19.25 6.52 -15.57
N LYS A 147 -20.01 6.88 -16.60
CA LYS A 147 -19.64 6.61 -18.00
C LYS A 147 -18.39 7.38 -18.45
N ALA A 148 -18.18 8.58 -17.93
CA ALA A 148 -17.11 9.48 -18.34
C ALA A 148 -15.76 9.25 -17.64
N VAL A 149 -15.71 8.45 -16.56
CA VAL A 149 -14.48 8.13 -15.82
C VAL A 149 -13.97 6.73 -16.16
N ALA A 150 -12.66 6.54 -16.27
CA ALA A 150 -12.10 5.19 -16.32
C ALA A 150 -11.94 4.64 -14.90
N VAL A 151 -12.29 3.38 -14.72
CA VAL A 151 -11.88 2.57 -13.57
C VAL A 151 -11.09 1.40 -14.12
N VAL A 152 -9.95 1.13 -13.52
CA VAL A 152 -9.06 0.02 -13.90
C VAL A 152 -8.91 -0.88 -12.68
N ARG A 153 -9.09 -2.18 -12.91
CA ARG A 153 -8.84 -3.24 -11.95
C ARG A 153 -7.48 -3.85 -12.24
N ILE A 154 -6.68 -4.08 -11.22
CA ILE A 154 -5.47 -4.89 -11.27
C ILE A 154 -5.78 -6.18 -10.52
N VAL A 155 -5.77 -7.30 -11.24
CA VAL A 155 -5.92 -8.65 -10.69
C VAL A 155 -4.51 -9.18 -10.41
N PRO A 156 -4.09 -9.30 -9.14
CA PRO A 156 -2.75 -9.79 -8.81
C PRO A 156 -2.62 -11.28 -9.15
N ASP A 157 -1.57 -11.67 -9.87
CA ASP A 157 -1.10 -13.06 -9.95
C ASP A 157 -0.16 -13.40 -8.79
N ARG A 158 0.52 -12.39 -8.25
CA ARG A 158 1.42 -12.50 -7.12
C ARG A 158 1.28 -11.27 -6.24
N LEU A 159 1.10 -11.50 -4.95
CA LEU A 159 1.10 -10.47 -3.93
C LEU A 159 2.11 -10.86 -2.84
N SER A 160 2.86 -9.89 -2.34
CA SER A 160 3.77 -10.09 -1.22
C SER A 160 3.69 -8.89 -0.29
N ALA A 161 3.56 -9.17 1.01
CA ALA A 161 3.64 -8.16 2.05
C ALA A 161 4.92 -8.33 2.87
N LYS A 162 5.53 -7.20 3.22
CA LYS A 162 6.75 -7.15 4.00
C LYS A 162 6.64 -6.08 5.07
N PHE A 163 6.50 -6.49 6.32
CA PHE A 163 6.45 -5.62 7.49
C PHE A 163 7.72 -5.84 8.29
N LYS A 164 8.52 -4.79 8.49
CA LYS A 164 9.84 -4.88 9.12
C LYS A 164 9.88 -3.99 10.36
N PHE A 165 9.92 -4.64 11.52
CA PHE A 165 9.90 -4.03 12.85
C PHE A 165 10.84 -4.78 13.80
N GLY A 166 11.99 -5.22 13.31
CA GLY A 166 13.03 -5.81 14.16
C GLY A 166 12.81 -7.27 14.56
N GLN A 167 11.99 -8.02 13.82
CA GLN A 167 11.72 -9.45 14.10
C GLN A 167 12.97 -10.35 14.11
N ASN A 168 14.07 -9.88 13.53
CA ASN A 168 15.36 -10.57 13.48
C ASN A 168 16.33 -10.18 14.61
N LEU A 169 15.91 -9.30 15.53
CA LEU A 169 16.74 -8.82 16.64
C LEU A 169 16.74 -9.81 17.80
N THR A 170 17.82 -9.82 18.58
CA THR A 170 17.82 -10.50 19.90
C THR A 170 16.95 -9.71 20.87
N PRO A 171 16.43 -10.33 21.95
CA PRO A 171 15.62 -9.63 22.96
C PRO A 171 16.30 -8.36 23.50
N GLU A 172 17.60 -8.43 23.80
CA GLU A 172 18.33 -7.28 24.37
C GLU A 172 18.39 -6.11 23.38
N ARG A 173 18.63 -6.39 22.09
CA ARG A 173 18.65 -5.36 21.04
C ARG A 173 17.28 -4.82 20.75
N PHE A 174 16.26 -5.68 20.80
CA PHE A 174 14.87 -5.29 20.64
C PHE A 174 14.46 -4.29 21.72
N ASP A 175 14.69 -4.62 22.99
CA ASP A 175 14.35 -3.77 24.13
C ASP A 175 15.13 -2.45 24.09
N HIS A 176 16.41 -2.50 23.72
CA HIS A 176 17.21 -1.30 23.55
C HIS A 176 16.65 -0.37 22.46
N ILE A 177 16.43 -0.89 21.24
CA ILE A 177 15.91 -0.07 20.13
C ILE A 177 14.51 0.46 20.44
N SER A 178 13.64 -0.36 21.04
CA SER A 178 12.32 0.08 21.49
C SER A 178 12.44 1.20 22.52
N GLY A 179 13.34 1.07 23.51
CA GLY A 179 13.63 2.10 24.49
C GLY A 179 14.15 3.40 23.88
N GLU A 180 15.07 3.34 22.91
CA GLU A 180 15.58 4.52 22.21
C GLU A 180 14.51 5.22 21.37
N LEU A 181 13.59 4.47 20.74
CA LEU A 181 12.42 5.03 20.07
C LEU A 181 11.51 5.78 21.04
N HIS A 182 11.24 5.21 22.23
CA HIS A 182 10.44 5.89 23.25
C HIS A 182 11.15 7.15 23.79
N LYS A 183 12.48 7.14 23.92
CA LYS A 183 13.25 8.31 24.35
C LYS A 183 13.28 9.40 23.30
N ARG A 184 13.45 9.04 22.02
CA ARG A 184 13.44 9.99 20.91
C ARG A 184 12.06 10.62 20.75
N ASN A 185 11.00 9.81 20.77
CA ASN A 185 9.59 10.25 20.73
C ASN A 185 9.28 11.24 19.60
N GLU A 186 9.81 10.98 18.40
CA GLU A 186 9.59 11.81 17.22
C GLU A 186 8.80 11.06 16.15
N GLY A 187 8.07 11.80 15.31
CA GLY A 187 7.33 11.21 14.18
C GLY A 187 6.40 10.09 14.62
N ARG A 188 6.70 8.86 14.19
CA ARG A 188 5.91 7.66 14.48
C ARG A 188 6.58 6.71 15.46
N ASP A 189 7.58 7.14 16.22
CA ASP A 189 8.37 6.26 17.08
C ASP A 189 7.55 5.44 18.07
N HIS A 190 6.51 6.05 18.64
CA HIS A 190 5.59 5.35 19.53
C HIS A 190 4.86 4.21 18.81
N GLU A 191 4.22 4.51 17.67
CA GLU A 191 3.56 3.53 16.81
C GLU A 191 4.55 2.45 16.32
N THR A 192 5.77 2.85 15.96
CA THR A 192 6.83 1.94 15.56
C THR A 192 7.14 0.95 16.68
N ALA A 193 7.27 1.40 17.92
CA ALA A 193 7.54 0.53 19.05
C ALA A 193 6.36 -0.42 19.38
N GLU A 194 5.11 0.03 19.18
CA GLU A 194 3.94 -0.86 19.25
C GLU A 194 3.98 -1.93 18.15
N MET A 195 4.30 -1.56 16.91
CA MET A 195 4.46 -2.52 15.82
C MET A 195 5.62 -3.48 16.07
N MET A 196 6.73 -3.01 16.65
CA MET A 196 7.82 -3.89 17.09
C MET A 196 7.29 -4.97 18.04
N ARG A 197 6.52 -4.61 19.08
CA ARG A 197 5.92 -5.58 20.01
C ARG A 197 4.99 -6.54 19.29
N LYS A 198 4.08 -6.01 18.46
CA LYS A 198 3.10 -6.79 17.69
C LYS A 198 3.76 -7.88 16.84
N TYR A 199 4.85 -7.56 16.14
CA TYR A 199 5.55 -8.51 15.26
C TYR A 199 6.70 -9.26 15.94
N CYS A 200 6.91 -9.08 17.24
CA CYS A 200 8.00 -9.73 17.95
C CYS A 200 7.70 -11.22 18.16
N PRO A 201 8.54 -12.15 17.66
CA PRO A 201 8.28 -13.59 17.74
C PRO A 201 8.34 -14.15 19.17
N TYR A 202 8.86 -13.40 20.13
CA TYR A 202 9.03 -13.83 21.53
C TYR A 202 8.09 -13.13 22.52
N HIS A 203 7.31 -12.13 22.09
CA HIS A 203 6.42 -11.32 22.94
C HIS A 203 4.94 -11.44 22.52
N GLN A 204 4.52 -12.61 22.05
CA GLN A 204 3.12 -12.88 21.77
C GLN A 204 2.36 -13.16 23.07
N GLU A 205 1.73 -12.12 23.64
CA GLU A 205 0.63 -12.25 24.61
C GLU A 205 -0.72 -12.27 23.90
#